data_AF-A0A1V6BCZ3-F1
#
_entry.id   AF-A0A1V6BCZ3-F1
#
_cell.length_a   1.000
_cell.length_b   1.000
_cell.length_c   1.000
_cell.angle_alpha   90.00
_cell.angle_beta   90.00
_cell.angle_gamma   90.00
#
_symmetry.space_group_name_H-M   'P 1'
#
loop_
_entity.id
_entity.type
_entity.pdbx_description
1 polymer ?
#
loop_
_entity_poly.entity_id
_entity_poly.type
_entity_poly.pdbx_seq_one_letter_code
_entity_poly.pdbx_strand_id
1 'polypeptide(L)'
;MIMTPFKDLDPILHSQLRLAVISLLMSAESADFTFIQKQTGATAGNLSIQITKLKEAGYIDVIKKFSNNYPQTLCRITPLGKKKFAEYVNALKDYLEPDQPDQY
;
A
#
# COMPACT_ATOMS: atom_id res chain seq x y z
N MET A 1 3.75 -30.10 18.42
CA MET A 1 3.79 -29.12 17.33
C MET A 1 3.03 -27.88 17.77
N ILE A 2 3.73 -26.78 18.07
CA ILE A 2 3.10 -25.48 18.26
C ILE A 2 3.21 -24.77 16.92
N MET A 3 2.14 -24.82 16.12
CA MET A 3 2.07 -23.98 14.93
C MET A 3 1.91 -22.53 15.40
N THR A 4 2.78 -21.64 14.96
CA THR A 4 2.59 -20.20 15.17
C THR A 4 1.28 -19.80 14.50
N PRO A 5 0.29 -19.23 15.21
CA PRO A 5 -0.98 -18.87 14.62
C PRO A 5 -0.78 -17.80 13.55
N PHE A 6 -1.50 -17.91 12.43
CA PHE A 6 -1.49 -16.90 11.38
C PHE A 6 -1.92 -15.55 11.93
N LYS A 7 -1.18 -14.49 11.62
CA LYS A 7 -1.55 -13.12 11.97
C LYS A 7 -2.62 -12.59 11.02
N ASP A 8 -3.58 -11.85 11.55
CA ASP A 8 -4.57 -11.17 10.71
C ASP A 8 -3.89 -10.22 9.70
N LEU A 9 -4.32 -10.32 8.45
CA LEU A 9 -3.88 -9.42 7.39
C LEU A 9 -4.63 -8.09 7.51
N ASP A 10 -3.88 -6.99 7.38
CA ASP A 10 -4.47 -5.65 7.36
C ASP A 10 -5.48 -5.53 6.20
N PRO A 11 -6.79 -5.34 6.46
CA PRO A 11 -7.83 -5.35 5.43
C PRO A 11 -7.73 -4.16 4.48
N ILE A 12 -7.08 -3.06 4.91
CA ILE A 12 -6.77 -1.95 4.01
C ILE A 12 -5.69 -2.38 3.02
N LEU A 13 -4.63 -3.07 3.44
CA LEU A 13 -3.58 -3.52 2.51
C LEU A 13 -3.94 -4.81 1.76
N HIS A 14 -4.93 -5.57 2.22
CA HIS A 14 -5.46 -6.76 1.54
C HIS A 14 -6.36 -6.41 0.33
N SER A 15 -5.84 -5.55 -0.53
CA SER A 15 -6.41 -5.17 -1.82
C SER A 15 -5.26 -4.91 -2.77
N GLN A 16 -5.24 -5.63 -3.89
CA GLN A 16 -4.16 -5.60 -4.87
C GLN A 16 -3.74 -4.17 -5.26
N LEU A 17 -4.72 -3.31 -5.60
CA LEU A 17 -4.41 -1.94 -6.05
C LEU A 17 -3.87 -1.07 -4.92
N ARG A 18 -4.42 -1.17 -3.70
CA ARG A 18 -3.90 -0.41 -2.55
C ARG A 18 -2.49 -0.85 -2.17
N LEU A 19 -2.23 -2.16 -2.23
CA LEU A 19 -0.90 -2.72 -2.01
C LEU A 19 0.11 -2.24 -3.06
N ALA A 20 -0.28 -2.21 -4.34
CA ALA A 20 0.57 -1.69 -5.42
C ALA A 20 0.91 -0.20 -5.22
N VAL A 21 -0.07 0.62 -4.85
CA VAL A 21 0.13 2.06 -4.56
C VAL A 21 1.10 2.25 -3.39
N ILE A 22 0.89 1.55 -2.27
CA ILE A 22 1.77 1.68 -1.10
C ILE A 22 3.17 1.17 -1.41
N SER A 23 3.31 0.04 -2.10
CA SER A 23 4.61 -0.51 -2.52
C SER A 23 5.41 0.48 -3.39
N LEU A 24 4.73 1.14 -4.33
CA LEU A 24 5.35 2.19 -5.15
C LEU A 24 5.84 3.36 -4.29
N LEU A 25 5.02 3.82 -3.35
CA LEU A 25 5.35 4.94 -2.45
C LEU A 25 6.38 4.57 -1.38
N MET A 26 6.54 3.29 -1.03
CA MET A 26 7.65 2.82 -0.19
C MET A 26 9.02 3.09 -0.86
N SER A 27 9.08 2.99 -2.19
CA SER A 27 10.32 3.21 -2.95
C SER A 27 10.54 4.68 -3.31
N ALA A 28 9.48 5.39 -3.72
CA ALA A 28 9.57 6.76 -4.22
C ALA A 28 9.35 7.85 -3.15
N GLU A 29 8.87 7.47 -1.95
CA GLU A 29 8.31 8.32 -0.89
C GLU A 29 7.06 9.13 -1.27
N SER A 30 7.02 9.68 -2.49
CA SER A 30 5.90 10.41 -3.07
C SER A 30 5.83 10.23 -4.57
N ALA A 31 4.63 10.30 -5.13
CA ALA A 31 4.40 10.23 -6.57
C ALA A 31 3.09 10.91 -6.96
N ASP A 32 3.05 11.50 -8.16
CA ASP A 32 1.84 12.11 -8.70
C ASP A 32 0.83 11.04 -9.16
N PHE A 33 -0.45 11.36 -9.07
CA PHE A 33 -1.56 10.48 -9.42
C PHE A 33 -1.41 9.85 -10.81
N THR A 34 -1.01 10.63 -11.81
CA THR A 34 -0.84 10.16 -13.20
C THR A 34 0.29 9.14 -13.32
N PHE A 35 1.37 9.31 -12.57
CA PHE A 35 2.45 8.34 -12.50
C PHE A 35 1.97 7.04 -11.86
N ILE A 36 1.29 7.13 -10.72
CA ILE A 36 0.71 5.96 -10.03
C ILE A 36 -0.25 5.22 -10.98
N GLN A 37 -1.13 5.96 -11.65
CA GLN A 37 -2.08 5.42 -12.63
C GLN A 37 -1.38 4.63 -13.74
N LYS A 38 -0.31 5.20 -14.32
CA LYS A 38 0.48 4.54 -15.35
C LYS A 38 1.15 3.27 -14.84
N GLN A 39 1.74 3.32 -13.65
CA GLN A 39 2.46 2.18 -13.06
C GLN A 39 1.53 1.04 -12.66
N THR A 40 0.31 1.34 -12.19
CA THR A 40 -0.64 0.31 -11.75
C THR A 40 -1.60 -0.13 -12.86
N GLY A 41 -1.62 0.53 -14.01
CA GLY A 41 -2.57 0.27 -15.10
C GLY A 41 -4.05 0.51 -14.73
N ALA A 42 -4.29 1.26 -13.65
CA ALA A 42 -5.64 1.46 -13.14
C ALA A 42 -6.40 2.55 -13.92
N THR A 43 -7.72 2.43 -13.99
CA THR A 43 -8.55 3.56 -14.43
C THR A 43 -8.51 4.68 -13.38
N ALA A 44 -8.64 5.94 -13.82
CA ALA A 44 -8.60 7.09 -12.92
C ALA A 44 -9.69 7.01 -11.83
N GLY A 45 -10.90 6.55 -12.18
CA GLY A 45 -11.99 6.38 -11.22
C GLY A 45 -11.66 5.36 -10.13
N ASN A 46 -11.16 4.19 -10.50
CA ASN A 46 -10.79 3.15 -9.53
C ASN A 46 -9.63 3.62 -8.63
N LEU A 47 -8.58 4.20 -9.24
CA LEU A 47 -7.43 4.69 -8.49
C LEU A 47 -7.82 5.78 -7.49
N SER A 48 -8.70 6.71 -7.88
CA SER A 48 -9.21 7.77 -7.00
C SER A 48 -9.89 7.22 -5.75
N ILE A 49 -10.73 6.20 -5.92
CA ILE A 49 -11.41 5.52 -4.80
C ILE A 49 -10.38 4.87 -3.86
N GLN A 50 -9.38 4.17 -4.41
CA GLN A 50 -8.37 3.50 -3.59
C GLN A 50 -7.43 4.47 -2.86
N ILE A 51 -7.04 5.57 -3.51
CA ILE A 51 -6.24 6.65 -2.89
C ILE A 51 -7.04 7.29 -1.75
N THR A 52 -8.34 7.52 -1.94
CA THR A 52 -9.20 8.08 -0.88
C THR A 52 -9.25 7.13 0.33
N LYS A 53 -9.43 5.83 0.12
CA LYS A 53 -9.41 4.83 1.20
C LYS A 53 -8.07 4.78 1.94
N LEU A 54 -6.96 4.83 1.21
CA LEU A 54 -5.61 4.87 1.82
C LEU A 54 -5.38 6.14 2.63
N LYS A 55 -5.90 7.28 2.14
CA LYS A 55 -5.85 8.56 2.84
C LYS A 55 -6.70 8.54 4.11
N GLU A 56 -7.92 8.05 4.04
CA GLU A 56 -8.84 7.94 5.19
C GLU A 56 -8.28 7.01 6.27
N ALA A 57 -7.58 5.94 5.87
CA ALA A 57 -6.83 5.08 6.79
C ALA A 57 -5.55 5.72 7.34
N GLY A 58 -5.15 6.88 6.84
CA GLY A 58 -3.94 7.61 7.25
C GLY A 58 -2.63 7.01 6.71
N TYR A 59 -2.68 6.15 5.70
CA TYR A 59 -1.48 5.47 5.17
C TYR A 59 -0.74 6.34 4.16
N ILE A 60 -1.45 7.26 3.52
CA ILE A 60 -0.89 8.25 2.61
C ILE A 60 -1.47 9.63 2.91
N ASP A 61 -0.67 10.66 2.63
CA ASP A 61 -1.15 12.02 2.47
C ASP A 61 -1.45 12.28 0.98
N VAL A 62 -2.47 13.11 0.73
CA VAL A 62 -2.86 13.54 -0.61
C VAL A 62 -2.84 15.06 -0.67
N ILE A 63 -1.92 15.61 -1.45
CA ILE A 63 -1.66 17.04 -1.54
C ILE A 63 -2.05 17.51 -2.95
N LYS A 64 -2.96 18.49 -3.03
CA LYS A 64 -3.26 19.18 -4.29
C LYS A 64 -2.22 20.27 -4.49
N LYS A 65 -1.43 20.17 -5.56
CA LYS A 65 -0.49 21.20 -6.02
C LYS A 65 -1.02 21.81 -7.31
N PHE A 66 -0.65 23.06 -7.58
CA PHE A 66 -0.85 23.69 -8.87
C PHE A 66 0.49 23.79 -9.57
N SER A 67 0.61 23.21 -10.76
CA SER A 67 1.79 23.32 -11.61
C SER A 67 1.35 23.82 -12.98
N ASN A 68 1.89 24.95 -13.44
CA ASN A 68 1.52 25.60 -14.70
C ASN A 68 0.00 25.79 -14.90
N ASN A 69 -0.72 26.27 -13.87
CA ASN A 69 -2.19 26.40 -13.85
C ASN A 69 -3.01 25.09 -13.90
N TYR A 70 -2.37 23.92 -13.78
CA TYR A 70 -3.07 22.63 -13.70
C TYR A 70 -3.01 22.02 -12.30
N PRO A 71 -4.14 21.54 -11.75
CA PRO A 71 -4.15 20.83 -10.48
C PRO A 71 -3.48 19.46 -10.65
N GLN A 72 -2.45 19.21 -9.85
CA GLN A 72 -1.76 17.93 -9.72
C GLN A 72 -2.02 17.36 -8.33
N THR A 73 -2.28 16.06 -8.26
CA THR A 73 -2.49 15.35 -7.00
C THR A 73 -1.24 14.55 -6.69
N LEU A 74 -0.52 14.96 -5.64
CA LEU A 74 0.65 14.26 -5.14
C LEU A 74 0.23 13.34 -3.98
N CYS A 75 0.61 12.07 -4.05
CA CYS A 75 0.43 11.12 -2.95
C CYS A 75 1.78 10.89 -2.27
N ARG A 76 1.80 10.88 -0.93
CA ARG A 76 3.01 10.63 -0.13
C ARG A 76 2.72 9.57 0.93
N ILE A 77 3.61 8.60 1.13
CA ILE A 77 3.42 7.63 2.21
C ILE A 77 3.68 8.28 3.57
N THR A 78 2.84 7.98 4.56
CA THR A 78 3.00 8.47 5.94
C THR A 78 3.88 7.52 6.76
N PRO A 79 4.38 7.94 7.94
CA PRO A 79 5.02 7.02 8.88
C PRO A 79 4.11 5.85 9.29
N LEU A 80 2.80 6.09 9.44
CA LEU A 80 1.83 5.04 9.72
C LEU A 80 1.72 4.05 8.55
N GLY A 81 1.66 4.55 7.30
CA GLY A 81 1.63 3.71 6.11
C GLY A 81 2.88 2.82 5.98
N LYS A 82 4.07 3.38 6.24
CA LYS A 82 5.34 2.62 6.27
C LYS A 82 5.27 1.49 7.30
N LYS A 83 4.80 1.79 8.53
CA LYS A 83 4.64 0.81 9.61
C LYS A 83 3.63 -0.28 9.22
N LYS A 84 2.44 0.10 8.73
CA LYS A 84 1.39 -0.86 8.33
C LYS A 84 1.80 -1.76 7.18
N PHE A 85 2.55 -1.23 6.22
CA PHE A 85 3.11 -2.05 5.15
C PHE A 85 4.09 -3.10 5.68
N ALA A 86 5.00 -2.73 6.59
CA ALA A 86 5.93 -3.67 7.21
C ALA A 86 5.20 -4.75 8.05
N GLU A 87 4.19 -4.36 8.83
CA GLU A 87 3.32 -5.29 9.56
C GLU A 87 2.62 -6.27 8.62
N TYR A 88 2.03 -5.77 7.52
CA TYR A 88 1.34 -6.60 6.54
C TYR A 88 2.27 -7.59 5.85
N VAL A 89 3.46 -7.17 5.42
CA VAL A 89 4.44 -8.06 4.79
C VAL A 89 4.90 -9.14 5.76
N ASN A 90 5.12 -8.80 7.02
CA ASN A 90 5.49 -9.78 8.04
C ASN A 90 4.36 -10.75 8.37
N ALA A 91 3.10 -10.29 8.42
CA ALA A 91 1.95 -11.18 8.55
C ALA A 91 1.81 -12.09 7.33
N LEU A 92 2.04 -11.58 6.12
CA LEU A 92 1.94 -12.34 4.88
C LEU A 92 2.99 -13.47 4.80
N LYS A 93 4.20 -13.28 5.35
CA LYS A 93 5.23 -14.34 5.40
C LYS A 93 4.74 -15.60 6.11
N ASP A 94 3.96 -15.45 7.18
CA ASP A 94 3.38 -16.58 7.91
C ASP A 94 2.49 -17.45 6.98
N TYR A 95 1.89 -16.88 5.93
CA TYR A 95 1.08 -17.60 4.93
C TYR A 95 1.88 -18.14 3.74
N LEU A 96 3.10 -17.64 3.52
CA LEU A 96 3.95 -17.97 2.37
C LEU A 96 4.98 -19.07 2.68
N GLU A 97 5.12 -19.45 3.95
CA GLU A 97 5.97 -20.55 4.40
C GLU A 97 5.11 -21.75 4.85
N PRO A 98 4.48 -22.49 3.91
CA PRO A 98 3.58 -23.61 4.25
C PRO A 98 4.31 -24.85 4.81
N ASP A 99 5.63 -24.93 4.63
CA ASP A 99 6.46 -26.07 5.01
C ASP A 99 7.79 -25.60 5.61
N GLN A 100 7.83 -25.42 6.93
CA GLN A 100 9.05 -25.71 7.68
C GLN A 100 8.79 -27.05 8.36
N PRO A 101 9.16 -28.20 7.75
CA PRO A 101 9.22 -29.43 8.53
C PRO A 101 10.18 -29.15 9.68
N ASP A 102 9.67 -29.22 10.93
CA ASP A 102 10.45 -29.08 12.15
C ASP A 102 11.76 -29.86 11.97
N GLN A 103 12.87 -29.14 11.85
CA GLN A 103 14.19 -29.72 11.60
C GLN A 103 14.58 -30.52 12.85
N TYR A 104 14.78 -31.84 12.67
CA TYR A 104 15.14 -32.88 13.65
C TYR A 104 15.72 -32.42 14.99
#